data_AF-A0A9D6VF44-F1
#
_entry.id   AF-A0A9D6VF44-F1
#
_cell.length_a   1.000
_cell.length_b   1.000
_cell.length_c   1.000
_cell.angle_alpha   90.00
_cell.angle_beta   90.00
_cell.angle_gamma   90.00
#
_symmetry.space_group_name_H-M   'P 1'
#
loop_
_entity.id
_entity.type
_entity.pdbx_description
1 polymer ?
#
loop_
_entity_poly.entity_id
_entity_poly.type
_entity_poly.pdbx_seq_one_letter_code
_entity_poly.pdbx_strand_id
1 'polypeptide(L)'
;MGFESHVYHTPADTINAAQLKQHIQILASLGIVSRISEIDVLGDDPALQAKQYAEVMQVCLSEPSCKSYGIWGITDLYGSTTLSDRYPVILGDSLLWDSNYKPKPALKSLQSLLARP
;
A
#
# COMPACT_ATOMS: atom_id res chain seq x y z
N MET A 1 11.23 -8.44 9.62
CA MET A 1 9.87 -8.94 9.36
C MET A 1 9.24 -8.14 8.23
N GLY A 2 8.55 -8.79 7.30
CA GLY A 2 7.79 -8.10 6.27
C GLY A 2 6.30 -8.05 6.62
N PHE A 3 5.70 -6.88 6.48
CA PHE A 3 4.26 -6.69 6.45
C PHE A 3 3.86 -6.64 4.98
N GLU A 4 3.07 -7.62 4.52
CA GLU A 4 2.57 -7.66 3.15
C GLU A 4 1.73 -6.42 2.84
N SER A 5 0.84 -6.04 3.77
CA SER A 5 0.02 -4.81 3.69
C SER A 5 -0.99 -4.81 2.54
N HIS A 6 -1.57 -5.96 2.22
CA HIS A 6 -2.72 -6.08 1.32
C HIS A 6 -4.01 -5.51 1.91
N VAL A 7 -4.78 -4.77 1.12
CA VAL A 7 -6.09 -4.19 1.50
C VAL A 7 -7.09 -4.37 0.35
N TYR A 8 -8.12 -5.20 0.54
CA TYR A 8 -9.01 -5.63 -0.56
C TYR A 8 -10.51 -5.35 -0.38
N HIS A 9 -10.99 -4.98 0.81
CA HIS A 9 -12.43 -4.79 1.06
C HIS A 9 -12.74 -3.50 1.81
N THR A 10 -12.35 -2.36 1.24
CA THR A 10 -12.56 -1.05 1.86
C THR A 10 -14.05 -0.67 1.96
N PRO A 11 -14.49 0.03 3.02
CA PRO A 11 -13.71 0.53 4.15
C PRO A 11 -13.57 -0.47 5.32
N ALA A 12 -14.13 -1.67 5.20
CA ALA A 12 -14.10 -2.68 6.26
C ALA A 12 -12.68 -3.23 6.49
N ASP A 13 -11.92 -3.35 5.41
CA ASP A 13 -10.51 -3.72 5.39
C ASP A 13 -9.67 -2.46 5.21
N THR A 14 -8.98 -2.05 6.28
CA THR A 14 -8.03 -0.94 6.29
C THR A 14 -6.92 -1.23 7.29
N ILE A 15 -5.72 -0.72 7.00
CA ILE A 15 -4.59 -0.73 7.92
C ILE A 15 -4.73 0.45 8.87
N ASN A 16 -4.93 0.16 10.16
CA ASN A 16 -4.88 1.18 11.19
C ASN A 16 -3.42 1.63 11.41
N ALA A 17 -3.14 2.90 11.11
CA ALA A 17 -1.80 3.46 11.20
C ALA A 17 -1.17 3.38 12.61
N ALA A 18 -1.97 3.61 13.66
CA ALA A 18 -1.47 3.54 15.04
C ALA A 18 -1.10 2.10 15.44
N GLN A 19 -1.92 1.13 15.03
CA GLN A 19 -1.66 -0.28 15.29
C GLN A 19 -0.46 -0.80 14.49
N LEU A 20 -0.33 -0.42 13.21
CA LEU A 20 0.86 -0.73 12.41
C LEU A 20 2.13 -0.18 13.06
N LYS A 21 2.10 1.08 13.49
CA LYS A 21 3.22 1.71 14.20
C LYS A 21 3.59 0.94 15.46
N GLN A 22 2.60 0.59 16.28
CA GLN A 22 2.81 -0.20 17.49
C GLN A 22 3.46 -1.56 17.19
N HIS A 23 3.03 -2.28 16.15
CA HIS A 23 3.65 -3.54 15.74
C HIS A 23 5.10 -3.36 15.29
N ILE A 24 5.40 -2.32 14.51
CA ILE A 24 6.78 -2.00 14.10
C ILE A 24 7.66 -1.67 15.30
N GLN A 25 7.14 -0.96 16.30
CA GLN A 25 7.84 -0.64 17.55
C GLN A 25 8.11 -1.87 18.42
N ILE A 26 7.15 -2.80 18.50
CA ILE A 26 7.32 -4.09 19.19
C ILE A 26 8.44 -4.90 18.52
N LEU A 27 8.47 -4.96 17.18
CA LEU A 27 9.56 -5.64 16.47
C LEU A 27 10.90 -4.94 16.69
N ALA A 28 10.91 -3.61 16.70
CA ALA A 28 12.11 -2.82 16.95
C ALA A 28 12.71 -3.09 18.33
N SER A 29 11.88 -3.23 19.38
CA SER A 29 12.35 -3.52 20.74
C SER A 29 12.98 -4.92 20.88
N LEU A 30 12.66 -5.82 19.95
CA LEU A 30 13.27 -7.15 19.82
C LEU A 30 14.51 -7.16 18.90
N GLY A 31 14.94 -6.00 18.39
CA GLY A 31 16.05 -5.90 17.43
C GLY A 31 15.68 -6.35 16.01
N ILE A 32 14.39 -6.49 15.69
CA ILE A 32 13.90 -6.93 14.39
C ILE A 32 13.59 -5.70 13.53
N VAL A 33 14.24 -5.60 12.37
CA VAL A 33 13.90 -4.60 11.36
C VAL A 33 12.60 -4.95 10.63
N SER A 34 11.82 -3.95 10.28
CA SER A 34 10.54 -4.09 9.57
C SER A 34 10.67 -3.63 8.11
N ARG A 35 9.80 -4.17 7.26
CA ARG A 35 9.57 -3.68 5.88
C ARG A 35 8.09 -3.72 5.58
N ILE A 36 7.58 -2.71 4.87
CA ILE A 36 6.33 -2.84 4.13
C ILE A 36 6.73 -3.49 2.81
N SER A 37 6.32 -4.73 2.55
CA SER A 37 6.90 -5.51 1.46
C SER A 37 6.08 -5.50 0.18
N GLU A 38 4.75 -5.46 0.27
CA GLU A 38 3.86 -5.88 -0.83
C GLU A 38 2.57 -5.04 -0.87
N ILE A 39 2.61 -3.76 -0.45
CA ILE A 39 1.36 -3.01 -0.31
C ILE A 39 0.65 -2.88 -1.66
N ASP A 40 -0.62 -3.31 -1.67
CA ASP A 40 -1.62 -3.04 -2.68
C ASP A 40 -2.94 -2.71 -1.97
N VAL A 41 -3.71 -1.77 -2.53
CA VAL A 41 -4.95 -1.29 -1.90
C VAL A 41 -6.01 -1.17 -2.96
N LEU A 42 -7.09 -1.94 -2.85
CA LEU A 42 -8.16 -1.93 -3.85
C LEU A 42 -8.74 -0.52 -4.04
N GLY A 43 -8.96 -0.15 -5.30
CA GLY A 43 -9.28 1.21 -5.75
C GLY A 43 -10.76 1.61 -5.73
N ASP A 44 -11.65 0.81 -5.13
CA ASP A 44 -13.11 1.07 -5.11
C ASP A 44 -13.46 2.51 -4.63
N ASP A 45 -12.67 3.05 -3.70
CA ASP A 45 -12.64 4.46 -3.34
C ASP A 45 -11.22 5.02 -3.56
N PRO A 46 -10.99 5.83 -4.61
CA PRO A 46 -9.67 6.40 -4.89
C PRO A 46 -9.10 7.29 -3.78
N ALA A 47 -9.96 7.95 -2.98
CA ALA A 47 -9.51 8.79 -1.88
C ALA A 47 -9.04 7.91 -0.71
N LEU A 48 -9.76 6.83 -0.42
CA LEU A 48 -9.36 5.87 0.60
C LEU A 48 -8.11 5.09 0.19
N GLN A 49 -8.00 4.68 -1.07
CA GLN A 49 -6.79 4.07 -1.63
C GLN A 49 -5.58 4.97 -1.42
N ALA A 50 -5.69 6.25 -1.81
CA ALA A 50 -4.63 7.23 -1.62
C ALA A 50 -4.28 7.44 -0.14
N LYS A 51 -5.29 7.51 0.73
CA LYS A 51 -5.10 7.62 2.17
C LYS A 51 -4.32 6.43 2.75
N GLN A 52 -4.70 5.20 2.41
CA GLN A 52 -4.04 3.99 2.92
C GLN A 52 -2.57 3.90 2.50
N TYR A 53 -2.27 4.13 1.21
CA TYR A 53 -0.89 4.19 0.75
C TYR A 53 -0.06 5.23 1.53
N ALA A 54 -0.59 6.46 1.67
CA ALA A 54 0.09 7.54 2.38
C ALA A 54 0.26 7.28 3.88
N GLU A 55 -0.75 6.75 4.56
CA GLU A 55 -0.70 6.47 6.00
C GLU A 55 0.31 5.37 6.33
N VAL A 56 0.34 4.28 5.56
CA VAL A 56 1.35 3.21 5.73
C VAL A 56 2.76 3.73 5.46
N MET A 57 2.94 4.56 4.43
CA MET A 57 4.24 5.17 4.13
C MET A 57 4.68 6.11 5.26
N GLN A 58 3.76 6.93 5.77
CA GLN A 58 4.03 7.86 6.86
C GLN A 58 4.47 7.12 8.13
N VAL A 59 3.85 5.97 8.45
CA VAL A 59 4.26 5.11 9.55
C VAL A 59 5.69 4.60 9.33
N CYS A 60 5.98 4.03 8.16
CA CYS A 60 7.31 3.50 7.86
C CYS A 60 8.39 4.59 7.93
N LEU A 61 8.14 5.79 7.40
CA LEU A 61 9.06 6.94 7.50
C LEU A 61 9.27 7.38 8.96
N SER A 62 8.25 7.25 9.82
CA SER A 62 8.34 7.67 11.22
C SER A 62 9.07 6.70 12.13
N GLU A 63 9.34 5.47 11.68
CA GLU A 63 9.92 4.39 12.48
C GLU A 63 11.28 3.97 11.93
N PRO A 64 12.41 4.28 12.62
CA PRO A 64 13.75 3.99 12.10
C PRO A 64 14.05 2.52 11.85
N SER A 65 13.29 1.60 12.45
CA SER A 65 13.39 0.15 12.22
C SER A 65 12.71 -0.29 10.91
N CYS A 66 11.85 0.54 10.30
CA CYS A 66 11.27 0.28 8.99
C CYS A 66 12.27 0.66 7.88
N LYS A 67 12.73 -0.32 7.11
CA LYS A 67 13.86 -0.15 6.19
C LYS A 67 13.49 -0.11 4.71
N SER A 68 12.27 -0.51 4.35
CA SER A 68 11.82 -0.48 2.96
C SER A 68 10.30 -0.43 2.85
N TYR A 69 9.85 0.10 1.73
CA TYR A 69 8.46 0.20 1.32
C TYR A 69 8.33 -0.31 -0.12
N GLY A 70 7.82 -1.53 -0.26
CA GLY A 70 7.61 -2.23 -1.52
C GLY A 70 6.12 -2.32 -1.86
N ILE A 71 5.82 -2.22 -3.15
CA ILE A 71 4.47 -2.27 -3.73
C ILE A 71 4.38 -3.58 -4.52
N TRP A 72 3.25 -4.29 -4.43
CA TRP A 72 3.06 -5.56 -5.12
C TRP A 72 2.63 -5.41 -6.60
N GLY A 73 3.43 -4.65 -7.34
CA GLY A 73 3.21 -4.39 -8.76
C GLY A 73 3.48 -2.94 -9.14
N ILE A 74 3.15 -2.61 -10.39
CA ILE A 74 3.31 -1.26 -10.94
C ILE A 74 1.96 -0.75 -11.45
N THR A 75 1.42 -1.41 -12.47
CA THR A 75 0.17 -1.01 -13.14
C THR A 75 -0.94 -2.01 -12.88
N ASP A 76 -2.16 -1.52 -12.78
CA ASP A 76 -3.40 -2.29 -12.73
C ASP A 76 -3.56 -3.27 -13.91
N LEU A 77 -2.84 -3.07 -15.03
CA LEU A 77 -2.81 -4.02 -16.15
C LEU A 77 -2.30 -5.42 -15.74
N TYR A 78 -1.46 -5.51 -14.72
CA TYR A 78 -0.87 -6.76 -14.21
C TYR A 78 -1.09 -6.94 -12.71
N GLY A 79 -2.09 -6.25 -12.13
CA GLY A 79 -2.34 -6.28 -10.69
C GLY A 79 -2.79 -7.64 -10.18
N SER A 80 -2.35 -8.00 -8.97
CA SER A 80 -2.73 -9.21 -8.22
C SER A 80 -4.23 -9.37 -8.02
N THR A 81 -4.98 -8.26 -8.03
CA THR A 81 -6.44 -8.20 -7.87
C THR A 81 -7.23 -8.47 -9.15
N THR A 82 -6.55 -8.81 -10.25
CA THR A 82 -7.19 -9.16 -11.53
C THR A 82 -8.01 -10.45 -11.41
N LEU A 83 -9.31 -10.38 -11.75
CA LEU A 83 -10.20 -11.54 -11.80
C LEU A 83 -10.03 -12.26 -13.15
N SER A 84 -9.16 -13.27 -13.17
CA SER A 84 -8.80 -14.08 -14.34
C SER A 84 -9.58 -15.40 -14.46
N ASP A 85 -10.51 -15.66 -13.53
CA ASP A 85 -11.37 -16.85 -13.47
C ASP A 85 -12.59 -16.78 -14.41
N ARG A 86 -12.71 -15.71 -15.21
CA ARG A 86 -13.87 -15.40 -16.04
C ARG A 86 -13.49 -14.70 -17.34
N TYR A 87 -14.44 -14.64 -18.28
CA TYR A 87 -14.33 -13.88 -19.52
C TYR A 87 -15.49 -12.87 -19.68
N PRO A 88 -15.22 -11.59 -20.01
CA PRO A 88 -13.88 -11.00 -20.13
C PRO A 88 -13.16 -10.93 -18.77
N VAL A 89 -11.83 -10.92 -18.79
CA VAL A 89 -11.01 -10.68 -17.59
C VAL A 89 -11.36 -9.30 -17.04
N ILE A 90 -11.48 -9.19 -15.72
CA ILE A 90 -11.66 -7.91 -15.03
C ILE A 90 -10.31 -7.55 -14.42
N LEU A 91 -9.65 -6.52 -14.96
CA LEU A 91 -8.37 -6.03 -14.44
C LEU A 91 -8.52 -5.56 -12.99
N GLY A 92 -7.47 -5.75 -12.20
CA GLY A 92 -7.38 -5.19 -10.86
C GLY A 92 -7.35 -3.67 -10.88
N ASP A 93 -7.53 -3.06 -9.72
CA ASP A 93 -7.47 -1.60 -9.53
C ASP A 93 -6.69 -1.24 -8.25
N SER A 94 -5.77 -2.10 -7.83
CA SER A 94 -5.12 -2.00 -6.51
C SER A 94 -3.78 -1.26 -6.49
N LEU A 95 -3.27 -0.80 -7.64
CA LEU A 95 -1.92 -0.26 -7.78
C LEU A 95 -1.90 1.25 -8.04
N LEU A 96 -0.69 1.80 -8.26
CA LEU A 96 -0.45 3.24 -8.36
C LEU A 96 -0.63 3.84 -9.76
N TRP A 97 -0.60 3.01 -10.79
CA TRP A 97 -0.87 3.38 -12.18
C TRP A 97 -2.04 2.57 -12.72
N ASP A 98 -2.92 3.23 -13.46
CA ASP A 98 -4.04 2.55 -14.11
C ASP A 98 -3.56 1.61 -15.24
N SER A 99 -4.51 0.91 -15.87
CA SER A 99 -4.23 -0.03 -16.97
C SER A 99 -3.65 0.63 -18.24
N ASN A 100 -3.66 1.96 -18.33
CA ASN A 100 -3.06 2.76 -19.40
C ASN A 100 -1.78 3.47 -18.93
N TYR A 101 -1.19 3.04 -17.82
CA TYR A 101 0.00 3.65 -17.20
C TYR A 101 -0.18 5.13 -16.80
N LYS A 102 -1.41 5.59 -16.58
CA LYS A 102 -1.67 6.93 -16.05
C LYS A 102 -1.60 6.91 -14.52
N PRO A 103 -1.01 7.93 -13.89
CA PRO A 103 -0.84 7.97 -12.45
C PRO A 103 -2.18 8.17 -11.72
N LYS A 104 -2.45 7.36 -10.71
CA LYS A 104 -3.65 7.44 -9.86
C LYS A 104 -3.47 8.43 -8.71
N PRO A 105 -4.57 8.86 -8.03
CA PRO A 105 -4.49 9.67 -6.82
C PRO A 105 -3.55 9.09 -5.76
N ALA A 106 -3.47 7.77 -5.66
CA ALA A 106 -2.56 7.06 -4.77
C ALA A 106 -1.08 7.42 -5.02
N LEU A 107 -0.62 7.42 -6.28
CA LEU A 107 0.76 7.82 -6.60
C LEU A 107 1.03 9.26 -6.18
N LYS A 108 0.10 10.17 -6.48
CA LYS A 108 0.23 11.60 -6.15
C LYS A 108 0.32 11.83 -4.64
N SER A 109 -0.39 11.02 -3.84
CA SER A 109 -0.34 11.09 -2.38
C SER A 109 1.04 10.72 -1.83
N LEU A 110 1.67 9.66 -2.36
CA LEU A 110 3.02 9.25 -1.99
C LEU A 110 4.06 10.29 -2.41
N GLN A 111 3.97 10.82 -3.63
CA GLN A 111 4.84 11.90 -4.10
C GLN A 111 4.76 13.13 -3.19
N SER A 112 3.54 13.52 -2.82
CA SER A 112 3.31 14.68 -1.95
C SER A 112 3.82 14.46 -0.52
N LEU A 113 3.73 13.23 -0.01
CA LEU A 113 4.28 12.85 1.29
C LEU A 113 5.81 12.85 1.29
N LEU A 114 6.43 12.26 0.26
CA LEU A 114 7.89 12.15 0.12
C LEU A 114 8.58 13.47 -0.24
N ALA A 115 7.84 14.44 -0.78
CA ALA A 115 8.35 15.78 -1.06
C ALA A 115 8.36 16.71 0.17
N ARG A 116 7.86 16.25 1.33
CA ARG A 116 7.91 17.03 2.57
C ARG A 116 9.36 17.12 3.08
N PRO A 117 9.76 18.27 3.64
CA PRO A 117 11.11 18.45 4.21
C PRO A 117 11.34 17.61 5.46
#